data_AF-A0AAY4AHK0-F1
#
_entry.id   AF-A0AAY4AHK0-F1
#
_cell.length_a   1.000
_cell.length_b   1.000
_cell.length_c   1.000
_cell.angle_alpha   90.00
_cell.angle_beta   90.00
_cell.angle_gamma   90.00
#
_symmetry.space_group_name_H-M   'P 1'
#
loop_
_entity.id
_entity.type
_entity.pdbx_description
1 polymer ?
#
loop_
_entity_poly.entity_id
_entity_poly.type
_entity_poly.pdbx_seq_one_letter_code
_entity_poly.pdbx_strand_id
1 'polypeptide(L)'
;MSAKSAINKDLFIPHDEKMLAAVQVKRRTKKKIPFLATGGQGDYMTYICLSVTNKKPTHVSITKVKQFEGSSSFVRRSQWSIDQLRQVNGIDPNRDSPEFDLMFDNAFDQWVAGSSGEKGTFVQVLHHTCQRYRADRKPEFVNCQSRLLGGNSILHSAADSVSSAVQKASQALNERGERLGRVEEKTGDMMNSAQQFADTAHKLAMKHKC
;
A
#
# COMPACT_ATOMS: atom_id res chain seq x y z
N MET A 1 -7.33 10.59 12.49
CA MET A 1 -6.57 9.97 11.38
C MET A 1 -5.22 9.52 11.91
N SER A 2 -4.71 8.36 11.49
CA SER A 2 -3.36 7.92 11.90
C SER A 2 -2.28 8.68 11.13
N ALA A 3 -1.10 8.88 11.73
CA ALA A 3 0.03 9.54 11.07
C ALA A 3 0.38 8.88 9.72
N LYS A 4 0.29 7.54 9.64
CA LYS A 4 0.54 6.78 8.39
C LYS A 4 -0.45 7.16 7.28
N SER A 5 -1.73 7.35 7.61
CA SER A 5 -2.74 7.75 6.64
C SER A 5 -2.51 9.17 6.13
N ALA A 6 -2.17 10.11 7.03
CA ALA A 6 -1.83 11.48 6.67
C ALA A 6 -0.58 11.53 5.77
N ILE A 7 0.50 10.82 6.14
CA ILE A 7 1.71 10.71 5.31
C ILE A 7 1.39 10.19 3.91
N ASN A 8 0.58 9.12 3.80
CA ASN A 8 0.20 8.57 2.49
C ASN A 8 -0.53 9.63 1.64
N LYS A 9 -1.51 10.29 2.23
CA LYS A 9 -2.35 11.29 1.55
C LYS A 9 -1.55 12.53 1.14
N ASP A 10 -0.66 13.00 1.99
CA ASP A 10 0.00 14.29 1.81
C ASP A 10 1.28 14.17 0.96
N LEU A 11 1.98 13.03 1.03
CA LEU A 11 3.26 12.86 0.34
C LEU A 11 3.24 11.87 -0.81
N PHE A 12 2.50 10.76 -0.72
CA PHE A 12 2.64 9.66 -1.70
C PHE A 12 1.58 9.73 -2.80
N ILE A 13 0.29 9.87 -2.43
CA ILE A 13 -0.82 9.97 -3.39
C ILE A 13 -0.62 11.10 -4.41
N PRO A 14 -0.18 12.33 -4.05
CA PRO A 14 0.00 13.41 -5.02
C PRO A 14 1.09 13.14 -6.07
N HIS A 15 1.97 12.18 -5.80
CA HIS A 15 3.07 11.78 -6.69
C HIS A 15 2.79 10.47 -7.43
N ASP A 16 1.55 9.97 -7.40
CA ASP A 16 1.16 8.69 -7.98
C ASP A 16 1.95 7.50 -7.41
N GLU A 17 2.23 7.59 -6.10
CA GLU A 17 2.87 6.55 -5.31
C GLU A 17 1.88 5.95 -4.29
N LYS A 18 2.01 4.65 -4.06
CA LYS A 18 1.31 3.91 -3.00
C LYS A 18 2.30 3.57 -1.89
N MET A 19 2.06 4.08 -0.68
CA MET A 19 2.84 3.68 0.49
C MET A 19 2.46 2.26 0.95
N LEU A 20 3.43 1.35 0.96
CA LEU A 20 3.27 -0.04 1.39
C LEU A 20 3.41 -0.21 2.91
N ALA A 21 4.36 0.50 3.51
CA ALA A 21 4.61 0.47 4.95
C ALA A 21 5.25 1.78 5.43
N ALA A 22 5.02 2.11 6.69
CA ALA A 22 5.72 3.19 7.38
C ALA A 22 6.01 2.79 8.83
N VAL A 23 7.19 3.14 9.31
CA VAL A 23 7.63 2.94 10.69
C VAL A 23 8.15 4.25 11.27
N GLN A 24 7.66 4.63 12.45
CA GLN A 24 8.22 5.75 13.20
C GLN A 24 9.53 5.30 13.83
N VAL A 25 10.57 6.14 13.70
CA VAL A 25 11.91 5.80 14.15
C VAL A 25 12.60 6.96 14.86
N LYS A 26 13.55 6.61 15.73
CA LYS A 26 14.55 7.52 16.30
C LYS A 26 15.94 7.01 15.92
N ARG A 27 16.90 7.92 15.75
CA ARG A 27 18.30 7.52 15.52
C ARG A 27 18.83 6.81 16.76
N ARG A 28 19.43 5.63 16.59
CA ARG A 28 20.05 4.87 17.69
C ARG A 28 21.24 5.61 18.28
N THR A 29 22.10 6.13 17.41
CA THR A 29 23.26 6.95 17.79
C THR A 29 23.07 8.37 17.27
N LYS A 30 22.91 9.35 18.18
CA LYS A 30 23.17 10.74 17.82
C LYS A 30 24.69 10.83 17.61
N LYS A 31 25.17 11.09 16.38
CA LYS A 31 26.59 11.45 16.18
C LYS A 31 26.89 12.61 17.13
N LYS A 32 27.66 12.35 18.18
CA LYS A 32 28.07 13.31 19.19
C LYS A 32 29.21 14.13 18.57
N ILE A 33 28.88 14.99 17.62
CA ILE A 33 29.77 16.07 17.18
C ILE A 33 29.18 17.33 17.81
N PRO A 34 29.61 17.74 19.01
CA PRO A 34 29.00 18.85 19.76
C PRO A 34 29.02 20.17 18.97
N PHE A 35 29.97 20.33 18.04
CA PHE A 35 30.15 21.55 17.25
C PHE A 35 29.32 21.60 15.97
N LEU A 36 28.77 20.47 15.52
CA LEU A 36 27.94 20.36 14.32
C LEU A 36 26.57 19.82 14.71
N ALA A 37 25.86 20.55 15.56
CA ALA A 37 24.41 20.42 15.68
C ALA A 37 23.74 20.78 14.34
N THR A 38 23.92 19.92 13.33
CA THR A 38 23.24 19.93 12.03
C THR A 38 21.80 19.42 12.16
N GLY A 39 21.29 19.32 13.40
CA GLY A 39 19.87 19.23 13.66
C GLY A 39 19.30 20.63 13.48
N GLY A 40 18.69 20.89 12.32
CA GLY A 40 17.89 22.10 12.12
C GLY A 40 16.91 22.32 13.27
N GLN A 41 16.61 23.59 13.55
CA GLN A 41 15.74 24.06 14.64
C GLN A 41 14.48 23.19 14.80
N GLY A 42 14.28 22.65 16.00
CA GLY A 42 13.04 22.02 16.45
C GLY A 42 13.10 20.51 16.66
N ASP A 43 12.32 20.02 17.63
CA ASP A 43 12.04 18.59 17.76
C ASP A 43 11.24 18.09 16.56
N TYR A 44 11.50 16.84 16.17
CA TYR A 44 10.84 16.24 15.00
C TYR A 44 10.62 14.74 15.19
N MET A 45 9.52 14.25 14.62
CA MET A 45 9.29 12.83 14.41
C MET A 45 9.89 12.41 13.07
N THR A 46 10.52 11.24 13.03
CA THR A 46 11.06 10.66 11.79
C THR A 46 10.30 9.39 11.45
N TYR A 47 9.99 9.23 10.16
CA TYR A 47 9.37 8.03 9.62
C TYR A 47 10.23 7.50 8.48
N ILE A 48 10.33 6.18 8.38
CA ILE A 48 10.84 5.49 7.18
C ILE A 48 9.63 4.87 6.49
N CYS A 49 9.44 5.25 5.24
CA CYS A 49 8.32 4.83 4.40
C CYS A 49 8.84 4.00 3.24
N LEU A 50 8.15 2.92 2.92
CA LEU A 50 8.36 2.13 1.70
C LEU A 50 7.18 2.40 0.76
N SER A 51 7.46 2.82 -0.48
CA SER A 51 6.44 3.12 -1.48
C SER A 51 6.75 2.47 -2.83
N VAL A 52 5.71 2.36 -3.65
CA VAL A 52 5.78 1.93 -5.05
C VAL A 52 5.06 2.92 -5.95
N THR A 53 5.58 3.18 -7.15
CA THR A 53 4.86 3.98 -8.16
C THR A 53 3.74 3.15 -8.81
N ASN A 54 2.62 3.79 -9.14
CA ASN A 54 1.55 3.12 -9.90
C ASN A 54 1.85 3.09 -11.41
N LYS A 55 2.71 3.99 -11.89
CA LYS A 55 3.16 4.03 -13.30
C LYS A 55 4.08 2.86 -13.62
N LYS A 56 4.08 2.48 -14.91
CA LYS A 56 5.02 1.50 -15.48
C LYS A 56 6.20 2.25 -16.15
N PRO A 57 7.45 1.81 -15.95
CA PRO A 57 7.88 0.71 -15.07
C PRO A 57 7.70 1.05 -13.58
N THR A 58 7.37 0.03 -12.77
CA THR A 58 7.17 0.22 -11.33
C THR A 58 8.51 0.48 -10.65
N HIS A 59 8.56 1.54 -9.84
CA HIS A 59 9.71 1.91 -9.04
C HIS A 59 9.39 1.78 -7.56
N VAL A 60 10.31 1.20 -6.80
CA VAL A 60 10.20 1.03 -5.36
C VAL A 60 11.18 1.97 -4.67
N SER A 61 10.70 2.73 -3.70
CA SER A 61 11.54 3.68 -2.97
C SER A 61 11.40 3.54 -1.45
N ILE A 62 12.50 3.77 -0.75
CA ILE A 62 12.55 3.96 0.70
C ILE A 62 12.73 5.45 0.94
N THR A 63 11.77 6.08 1.60
CA THR A 63 11.74 7.53 1.83
C THR A 63 11.80 7.83 3.32
N LYS A 64 12.72 8.71 3.70
CA LYS A 64 12.82 9.29 5.04
C LYS A 64 11.97 10.55 5.10
N VAL A 65 10.96 10.52 5.96
CA VAL A 65 10.01 11.60 6.17
C VAL A 65 10.19 12.18 7.57
N LYS A 66 10.07 13.50 7.70
CA LYS A 66 10.03 14.18 9.00
C LYS A 66 8.74 14.95 9.18
N GLN A 67 8.28 15.00 10.41
CA GLN A 67 7.26 15.94 10.87
C GLN A 67 7.88 16.78 11.99
N PHE A 68 7.90 18.10 11.81
CA PHE A 68 8.44 19.01 12.82
C PHE A 68 7.38 19.33 13.87
N GLU A 69 7.81 19.51 15.11
CA GLU A 69 6.92 19.91 16.20
C GLU A 69 6.18 21.21 15.86
N GLY A 70 4.89 21.28 16.22
CA GLY A 70 4.01 22.38 15.86
C GLY A 70 3.55 22.40 14.38
N SER A 71 4.10 21.54 13.53
CA SER A 71 3.66 21.41 12.13
C SER A 71 2.78 20.18 11.91
N SER A 72 1.68 20.38 11.18
CA SER A 72 0.88 19.28 10.64
C SER A 72 1.47 18.70 9.36
N SER A 73 2.47 19.35 8.75
CA SER A 73 3.02 18.98 7.45
C SER A 73 4.16 17.97 7.58
N PHE A 74 4.20 17.05 6.62
CA PHE A 74 5.29 16.09 6.46
C PHE A 74 6.27 16.54 5.38
N VAL A 75 7.56 16.28 5.57
CA VAL A 75 8.61 16.68 4.63
C VAL A 75 9.50 15.48 4.29
N ARG A 76 9.65 15.15 3.00
CA ARG A 76 10.65 14.19 2.54
C ARG A 76 12.06 14.77 2.74
N ARG A 77 12.96 14.04 3.41
CA ARG A 77 14.34 14.48 3.67
C ARG A 77 15.37 13.73 2.85
N SER A 78 15.12 12.47 2.57
CA SER A 78 15.99 11.61 1.76
C SER A 78 15.12 10.52 1.13
N GLN A 79 15.51 10.06 -0.04
CA GLN A 79 14.86 8.97 -0.74
C GLN A 79 15.93 8.11 -1.39
N TRP A 80 15.76 6.80 -1.28
CA TRP A 80 16.65 5.81 -1.88
C TRP A 80 15.82 4.86 -2.73
N SER A 81 16.33 4.50 -3.91
CA SER A 81 15.75 3.39 -4.65
C SER A 81 15.98 2.10 -3.87
N ILE A 82 15.06 1.13 -3.98
CA ILE A 82 15.31 -0.23 -3.48
C ILE A 82 16.60 -0.80 -4.08
N ASP A 83 16.90 -0.38 -5.33
CA ASP A 83 18.19 -0.08 -5.96
C ASP A 83 19.45 -0.20 -5.09
N GLN A 84 19.42 0.63 -4.07
CA GLN A 84 20.60 1.01 -3.32
C GLN A 84 20.69 0.22 -2.03
N LEU A 85 19.62 -0.49 -1.63
CA LEU A 85 19.62 -1.27 -0.39
C LEU A 85 20.53 -2.48 -0.56
N ARG A 86 21.51 -2.60 0.35
CA ARG A 86 22.49 -3.68 0.39
C ARG A 86 22.24 -4.65 1.54
N GLN A 87 21.88 -4.13 2.71
CA GLN A 87 21.66 -4.95 3.89
C GLN A 87 20.60 -4.35 4.80
N VAL A 88 19.80 -5.22 5.43
CA VAL A 88 18.93 -4.92 6.56
C VAL A 88 19.41 -5.73 7.75
N ASN A 89 19.81 -5.05 8.83
CA ASN A 89 20.28 -5.70 10.05
C ASN A 89 19.19 -5.64 11.13
N GLY A 90 18.65 -6.79 11.54
CA GLY A 90 17.65 -6.91 12.61
C GLY A 90 18.21 -6.82 14.04
N ILE A 91 19.53 -6.71 14.16
CA ILE A 91 20.35 -6.56 15.38
C ILE A 91 20.43 -7.79 16.25
N ASP A 92 19.28 -8.30 16.69
CA ASP A 92 19.22 -9.47 17.56
C ASP A 92 18.19 -10.46 17.01
N PRO A 93 18.62 -11.64 16.53
CA PRO A 93 17.71 -12.65 16.02
C PRO A 93 17.01 -13.45 17.13
N ASN A 94 17.48 -13.36 18.38
CA ASN A 94 17.01 -14.16 19.51
C ASN A 94 16.12 -13.34 20.46
N ARG A 95 16.35 -12.03 20.55
CA ARG A 95 15.61 -11.12 21.42
C ARG A 95 14.67 -10.21 20.62
N ASP A 96 13.55 -9.86 21.24
CA ASP A 96 12.70 -8.79 20.74
C ASP A 96 13.37 -7.42 20.97
N SER A 97 13.81 -6.82 19.88
CA SER A 97 14.45 -5.50 19.86
C SER A 97 13.72 -4.60 18.85
N PRO A 98 13.44 -3.32 19.17
CA PRO A 98 12.91 -2.35 18.20
C PRO A 98 13.99 -1.81 17.25
N GLU A 99 15.24 -2.22 17.43
CA GLU A 99 16.37 -1.67 16.68
C GLU A 99 16.61 -2.39 15.35
N PHE A 100 17.01 -1.62 14.34
CA PHE A 100 17.42 -2.13 13.03
C PHE A 100 18.33 -1.14 12.30
N ASP A 101 19.16 -1.64 11.39
CA ASP A 101 20.00 -0.80 10.53
C ASP A 101 19.67 -1.04 9.06
N LEU A 102 19.73 0.03 8.28
CA LEU A 102 19.63 0.01 6.82
C LEU A 102 20.98 0.42 6.23
N MET A 103 21.57 -0.46 5.43
CA MET A 103 22.78 -0.18 4.67
C MET A 103 22.43 -0.02 3.20
N PHE A 104 22.77 1.14 2.67
CA PHE A 104 22.68 1.48 1.26
C PHE A 104 24.07 1.62 0.64
N ASP A 105 24.13 1.76 -0.68
CA ASP A 105 25.39 2.03 -1.41
C ASP A 105 26.21 3.20 -0.86
N ASN A 106 25.53 4.28 -0.47
CA ASN A 106 26.16 5.53 -0.06
C ASN A 106 25.71 6.03 1.32
N ALA A 107 24.93 5.22 2.05
CA ALA A 107 24.35 5.63 3.32
C ALA A 107 24.24 4.45 4.28
N PHE A 108 24.44 4.74 5.56
CA PHE A 108 24.22 3.80 6.65
C PHE A 108 23.41 4.49 7.73
N ASP A 109 22.23 3.95 8.02
CA ASP A 109 21.23 4.61 8.86
C ASP A 109 20.74 3.64 9.94
N GLN A 110 21.02 3.98 11.20
CA GLN A 110 20.73 3.15 12.37
C GLN A 110 19.50 3.67 13.12
N TRP A 111 18.51 2.79 13.28
CA TRP A 111 17.17 3.16 13.73
C TRP A 111 16.70 2.36 14.94
N VAL A 112 15.82 3.00 15.70
CA VAL A 112 15.03 2.41 16.77
C VAL A 112 13.57 2.71 16.47
N ALA A 113 12.76 1.68 16.21
CA ALA A 113 11.33 1.80 16.00
C ALA A 113 10.57 2.13 17.30
N GLY A 114 9.30 2.49 17.21
CA GLY A 114 8.43 2.67 18.37
C GLY A 114 8.24 1.38 19.20
N SER A 115 8.28 0.22 18.55
CA SER A 115 8.18 -1.10 19.17
C SER A 115 8.84 -2.20 18.33
N SER A 116 9.11 -3.38 18.94
CA SER A 116 9.59 -4.56 18.22
C SER A 116 8.58 -5.04 17.16
N GLY A 117 7.27 -4.97 17.45
CA GLY A 117 6.21 -5.34 16.52
C GLY A 117 6.11 -4.43 15.29
N GLU A 118 6.28 -3.11 15.48
CA GLU A 118 6.33 -2.16 14.36
C GLU A 118 7.56 -2.36 13.49
N LYS A 119 8.74 -2.61 14.11
CA LYS A 119 9.94 -3.02 13.38
C LYS A 119 9.66 -4.28 12.56
N GLY A 120 9.13 -5.32 13.21
CA GLY A 120 8.86 -6.61 12.58
C GLY A 120 7.97 -6.47 11.34
N THR A 121 6.86 -5.75 11.48
CA THR A 121 5.94 -5.47 10.37
C THR A 121 6.63 -4.76 9.21
N PHE A 122 7.41 -3.71 9.49
CA PHE A 122 8.10 -2.94 8.47
C PHE A 122 9.18 -3.77 7.75
N VAL A 123 10.05 -4.46 8.51
CA VAL A 123 11.11 -5.32 7.97
C VAL A 123 10.53 -6.45 7.13
N GLN A 124 9.40 -7.03 7.56
CA GLN A 124 8.70 -8.06 6.80
C GLN A 124 8.20 -7.52 5.46
N VAL A 125 7.48 -6.39 5.44
CA VAL A 125 7.00 -5.79 4.18
C VAL A 125 8.17 -5.41 3.27
N LEU A 126 9.26 -4.88 3.84
CA LEU A 126 10.48 -4.56 3.10
C LEU A 126 11.12 -5.80 2.46
N HIS A 127 11.24 -6.90 3.21
CA HIS A 127 11.77 -8.17 2.71
C HIS A 127 10.96 -8.68 1.51
N HIS A 128 9.64 -8.79 1.65
CA HIS A 128 8.76 -9.26 0.57
C HIS A 128 8.83 -8.35 -0.66
N THR A 129 8.92 -7.04 -0.45
CA THR A 129 9.06 -6.09 -1.56
C THR A 129 10.40 -6.28 -2.28
N CYS A 130 11.50 -6.50 -1.55
CA CYS A 130 12.79 -6.83 -2.15
C CYS A 130 12.70 -8.14 -2.96
N GLN A 131 12.05 -9.17 -2.42
CA GLN A 131 11.89 -10.46 -3.11
C GLN A 131 11.07 -10.33 -4.40
N ARG A 132 10.06 -9.45 -4.42
CA ARG A 132 9.16 -9.25 -5.56
C ARG A 132 9.78 -8.42 -6.68
N TYR A 133 10.53 -7.37 -6.34
CA TYR A 133 10.99 -6.37 -7.30
C TYR A 133 12.48 -6.46 -7.63
N ARG A 134 13.25 -7.39 -7.05
CA ARG A 134 14.69 -7.57 -7.34
C ARG A 134 15.03 -8.98 -7.77
N ALA A 135 15.42 -9.12 -9.04
CA ALA A 135 15.89 -10.38 -9.62
C ALA A 135 17.39 -10.62 -9.39
N ASP A 136 18.24 -9.62 -9.66
CA ASP A 136 19.68 -9.87 -9.83
C ASP A 136 20.50 -9.81 -8.54
N ARG A 137 20.23 -8.84 -7.66
CA ARG A 137 20.99 -8.67 -6.41
C ARG A 137 20.07 -8.29 -5.24
N LYS A 138 19.69 -9.30 -4.49
CA LYS A 138 18.83 -9.14 -3.31
C LYS A 138 19.65 -8.60 -2.13
N PRO A 139 19.13 -7.64 -1.35
CA PRO A 139 19.78 -7.20 -0.13
C PRO A 139 19.82 -8.34 0.91
N GLU A 140 20.88 -8.38 1.70
CA GLU A 140 21.03 -9.36 2.77
C GLU A 140 20.20 -8.95 3.99
N PHE A 141 19.43 -9.88 4.54
CA PHE A 141 18.73 -9.68 5.81
C PHE A 141 19.44 -10.49 6.89
N VAL A 142 20.17 -9.80 7.77
CA VAL A 142 21.01 -10.42 8.81
C VAL A 142 20.47 -10.11 10.20
N ASN A 143 20.70 -11.00 11.17
CA ASN A 143 20.22 -10.86 12.55
C ASN A 143 18.72 -10.54 12.67
N CYS A 144 17.94 -10.91 11.65
CA CYS A 144 16.50 -10.84 11.71
C CYS A 144 15.96 -12.15 12.29
N GLN A 145 14.94 -12.05 13.13
CA GLN A 145 14.25 -13.22 13.65
C GLN A 145 13.68 -14.03 12.50
N SER A 146 13.86 -15.36 12.52
CA SER A 146 13.43 -16.27 11.46
C SER A 146 11.94 -16.15 11.13
N ARG A 147 11.10 -15.89 12.14
CA ARG A 147 9.66 -15.62 11.99
C ARG A 147 9.32 -14.43 11.09
N LEU A 148 10.22 -13.45 10.96
CA LEU A 148 10.01 -12.26 10.12
C LEU A 148 10.29 -12.53 8.64
N LEU A 149 11.21 -13.45 8.36
CA LEU A 149 11.72 -13.73 7.02
C LEU A 149 11.16 -15.02 6.40
N GLY A 150 10.77 -15.99 7.24
CA GLY A 150 10.31 -17.33 6.85
C GLY A 150 8.79 -17.52 6.74
N GLY A 151 8.00 -16.44 6.78
CA GLY A 151 6.54 -16.51 6.81
C GLY A 151 5.87 -16.23 5.46
N ASN A 152 6.01 -17.13 4.49
CA ASN A 152 5.35 -17.04 3.18
C ASN A 152 3.82 -17.27 3.19
N SER A 153 3.16 -17.47 4.34
CA SER A 153 1.83 -18.12 4.34
C SER A 153 0.65 -17.31 4.85
N ILE A 154 0.81 -16.18 5.53
CA ILE A 154 -0.35 -15.48 6.12
C ILE A 154 -0.64 -14.15 5.43
N LEU A 155 0.37 -13.29 5.23
CA LEU A 155 0.13 -11.98 4.60
C LEU A 155 -0.02 -12.09 3.07
N HIS A 156 0.76 -12.94 2.39
CA HIS A 156 0.58 -13.20 0.95
C HIS A 156 -0.71 -13.98 0.70
N SER A 157 -0.99 -15.04 1.48
CA SER A 157 -2.27 -15.75 1.37
C SER A 157 -3.46 -14.85 1.67
N ALA A 158 -3.40 -13.95 2.66
CA ALA A 158 -4.48 -13.00 2.91
C ALA A 158 -4.61 -11.97 1.77
N ALA A 159 -3.49 -11.44 1.25
CA ALA A 159 -3.51 -10.48 0.15
C ALA A 159 -3.98 -11.10 -1.18
N ASP A 160 -3.52 -12.31 -1.51
CA ASP A 160 -3.94 -13.08 -2.68
C ASP A 160 -5.36 -13.63 -2.51
N SER A 161 -5.76 -14.02 -1.30
CA SER A 161 -7.15 -14.40 -1.00
C SER A 161 -8.07 -13.20 -1.14
N VAL A 162 -7.68 -12.01 -0.65
CA VAL A 162 -8.47 -10.79 -0.84
C VAL A 162 -8.49 -10.40 -2.32
N SER A 163 -7.36 -10.42 -3.02
CA SER A 163 -7.31 -10.08 -4.44
C SER A 163 -8.14 -11.05 -5.28
N SER A 164 -8.06 -12.36 -5.01
CA SER A 164 -8.86 -13.37 -5.70
C SER A 164 -10.34 -13.32 -5.32
N ALA A 165 -10.67 -13.01 -4.06
CA ALA A 165 -12.06 -12.81 -3.62
C ALA A 165 -12.68 -11.57 -4.28
N VAL A 166 -11.93 -10.47 -4.38
CA VAL A 166 -12.34 -9.25 -5.09
C VAL A 166 -12.53 -9.55 -6.59
N GLN A 167 -11.62 -10.31 -7.20
CA GLN A 167 -11.71 -10.66 -8.61
C GLN A 167 -12.92 -11.59 -8.89
N LYS A 168 -13.17 -12.59 -8.03
CA LYS A 168 -14.37 -13.44 -8.10
C LYS A 168 -15.67 -12.67 -7.87
N ALA A 169 -15.68 -11.72 -6.92
CA ALA A 169 -16.83 -10.86 -6.69
C ALA A 169 -17.11 -9.95 -7.90
N SER A 170 -16.06 -9.37 -8.50
CA SER A 170 -16.18 -8.58 -9.72
C SER A 170 -16.73 -9.40 -10.88
N GLN A 171 -16.29 -10.66 -11.02
CA GLN A 171 -16.77 -11.56 -12.06
C GLN A 171 -18.24 -11.96 -11.86
N ALA A 172 -18.63 -12.32 -10.62
CA ALA A 172 -20.02 -12.65 -10.30
C ALA A 172 -20.97 -11.46 -10.48
N LEU A 173 -20.51 -10.24 -10.20
CA LEU A 173 -21.27 -9.02 -10.48
C LEU A 173 -21.43 -8.77 -11.98
N ASN A 174 -20.40 -9.04 -12.79
CA ASN A 174 -20.48 -8.90 -14.24
C ASN A 174 -21.45 -9.92 -14.85
N GLU A 175 -21.35 -11.20 -14.46
CA GLU A 175 -22.27 -12.26 -14.92
C GLU A 175 -23.72 -11.98 -14.51
N ARG A 176 -23.93 -11.42 -13.31
CA ARG A 176 -25.26 -11.01 -12.85
C ARG A 176 -25.79 -9.83 -13.67
N GLY A 177 -24.93 -8.86 -14.00
CA GLY A 177 -25.27 -7.71 -14.85
C GLY A 177 -25.71 -8.14 -16.25
N GLU A 178 -24.98 -9.05 -16.89
CA GLU A 178 -25.32 -9.57 -18.22
C GLU A 178 -26.67 -10.32 -18.23
N ARG A 179 -26.94 -11.11 -17.19
CA ARG A 179 -28.23 -11.81 -17.05
C ARG A 179 -29.40 -10.85 -16.82
N LEU A 180 -29.20 -9.80 -16.02
CA LEU A 180 -30.18 -8.74 -15.82
C LEU A 180 -30.48 -8.03 -17.14
N GLY A 181 -29.45 -7.64 -17.90
CA GLY A 181 -29.65 -6.98 -19.20
C GLY A 181 -30.48 -7.80 -20.19
N ARG A 182 -30.28 -9.13 -20.25
CA ARG A 182 -31.11 -10.02 -21.09
C ARG A 182 -32.56 -10.12 -20.64
N VAL A 183 -32.81 -10.08 -19.33
CA VAL A 183 -34.16 -10.10 -18.78
C VAL A 183 -34.84 -8.75 -18.99
N GLU A 184 -34.11 -7.65 -18.88
CA GLU A 184 -34.60 -6.30 -19.18
C GLU A 184 -34.96 -6.16 -20.66
N GLU A 185 -34.12 -6.65 -21.58
CA GLU A 185 -34.41 -6.68 -23.03
C GLU A 185 -35.69 -7.48 -23.32
N LYS A 186 -35.79 -8.70 -22.80
CA LYS A 186 -36.98 -9.55 -22.97
C LYS A 186 -38.25 -8.93 -22.36
N THR A 187 -38.11 -8.20 -21.25
CA THR A 187 -39.21 -7.48 -20.62
C THR A 187 -39.63 -6.27 -21.47
N GLY A 188 -38.66 -5.56 -22.06
CA GLY A 188 -38.90 -4.47 -23.00
C GLY A 188 -39.67 -4.93 -24.24
N ASP A 189 -39.28 -6.05 -24.84
CA ASP A 189 -39.98 -6.63 -26.00
C ASP A 189 -41.42 -7.04 -25.66
N MET A 190 -41.61 -7.64 -24.48
CA MET A 190 -42.93 -8.04 -24.00
C MET A 190 -43.82 -6.84 -23.67
N MET A 191 -43.25 -5.77 -23.10
CA MET A 191 -43.95 -4.51 -22.87
C MET A 191 -44.38 -3.87 -24.19
N ASN A 192 -43.50 -3.82 -25.19
CA ASN A 192 -43.82 -3.32 -26.52
C ASN A 192 -44.94 -4.15 -27.19
N SER A 193 -44.89 -5.47 -27.06
CA SER A 193 -45.91 -6.37 -27.59
C SER A 193 -47.27 -6.17 -26.90
N ALA A 194 -47.27 -6.02 -25.56
CA ALA A 194 -48.46 -5.72 -24.79
C ALA A 194 -49.08 -4.36 -25.17
N GLN A 195 -48.24 -3.35 -25.41
CA GLN A 195 -48.69 -2.03 -25.86
C GLN A 195 -49.37 -2.11 -27.25
N GLN A 196 -48.76 -2.81 -28.20
CA GLN A 196 -49.36 -3.00 -29.53
C GLN A 196 -50.70 -3.74 -29.47
N PHE A 197 -50.81 -4.75 -28.61
CA PHE A 197 -52.07 -5.44 -28.38
C PHE A 197 -53.13 -4.51 -27.78
N ALA A 198 -52.78 -3.75 -26.74
CA ALA A 198 -53.67 -2.79 -26.09
C ALA A 198 -54.16 -1.72 -27.08
N ASP A 199 -53.27 -1.14 -27.90
CA ASP A 199 -53.61 -0.14 -28.91
C ASP A 199 -54.55 -0.72 -29.98
N THR A 200 -54.34 -1.97 -30.37
CA THR A 200 -55.20 -2.66 -31.35
C THR A 200 -56.58 -2.94 -30.78
N ALA A 201 -56.66 -3.44 -29.54
CA ALA A 201 -57.91 -3.66 -28.82
C ALA A 201 -58.68 -2.35 -28.63
N HIS A 202 -57.98 -1.26 -28.29
CA HIS A 202 -58.59 0.05 -28.13
C HIS A 202 -59.17 0.59 -29.44
N LYS A 203 -58.43 0.47 -30.56
CA LYS A 203 -58.92 0.84 -31.90
C LYS A 203 -60.16 0.04 -32.29
N LEU A 204 -60.18 -1.27 -32.02
CA LEU A 204 -61.34 -2.13 -32.28
C LEU A 204 -62.55 -1.75 -31.42
N ALA A 205 -62.34 -1.46 -30.13
CA ALA A 205 -63.40 -1.02 -29.23
C ALA A 205 -64.01 0.32 -29.66
N MET A 206 -63.19 1.26 -30.17
CA MET A 206 -63.69 2.53 -30.70
C MET A 206 -64.43 2.37 -32.03
N LYS A 207 -64.09 1.37 -32.85
CA LYS A 207 -64.84 1.04 -34.08
C LYS A 207 -66.22 0.42 -33.82
N HIS A 208 -66.41 -0.29 -32.70
CA HIS A 208 -67.66 -0.97 -32.37
C HIS A 208 -68.53 -0.17 -31.37
N LYS A 209 -68.12 1.04 -30.96
CA LYS A 209 -68.99 2.03 -30.33
C LYS A 209 -69.82 2.73 -31.42
N CYS A 210 -70.87 2.07 -31.87
CA CYS A 210 -72.02 2.67 -32.56
C CYS A 210 -73.26 2.26 -31.78
#